data_AF-A0A098E6I9-F1
#
_entry.id   AF-A0A098E6I9-F1
#
_cell.length_a   1.000
_cell.length_b   1.000
_cell.length_c   1.000
_cell.angle_alpha   90.00
_cell.angle_beta   90.00
_cell.angle_gamma   90.00
#
_symmetry.space_group_name_H-M   'P 1'
#
loop_
_entity.id
_entity.type
_entity.pdbx_description
1 polymer ?
#
loop_
_entity_poly.entity_id
_entity_poly.type
_entity_poly.pdbx_seq_one_letter_code
_entity_poly.pdbx_strand_id
1 'polypeptide(L)'
;MKTINLIIIGFGNIGKGFSDVLRRKEKFLAELGYKFNVKAICEWNGSIIDDGSNGINLNEVLELAKNKKFNEHKNFSEKTAKEVLEEVDADIALELTPGNIRTGEPGLSNIINALNSGKHVVTSNKSPIALKFNEIIELAKKHNKKILYEATVAGAIPLFNLCRETLQINTINNIYGIFNGTTNYILTKMTDEGTDFNTALKEAQELGYAERDASYDLNGYDTAVKVVIAANALIGSKINFSDVKISGITKITEEAIKLAKEHNYVIKLIGDCNKSEVSLRLIRKDSPLNIGGSLNAVMIDTDIAKDITIIGRGAGPRETSSSIFSDVLKIAEEI
;
A
#
# COMPACT_ATOMS: atom_id res chain seq x y z
N MET A 1 8.28 26.58 11.93
CA MET A 1 8.35 25.21 11.39
C MET A 1 7.72 24.29 12.42
N LYS A 2 6.69 23.54 12.02
CA LYS A 2 5.95 22.61 12.87
C LYS A 2 6.76 21.32 12.99
N THR A 3 7.04 20.90 14.22
CA THR A 3 7.77 19.65 14.48
C THR A 3 6.78 18.52 14.64
N ILE A 4 6.98 17.42 13.91
CA ILE A 4 6.15 16.21 13.94
C ILE A 4 7.06 15.03 14.32
N ASN A 5 6.67 14.32 15.38
CA ASN A 5 7.40 13.19 15.92
C ASN A 5 6.81 11.87 15.39
N LEU A 6 7.67 11.00 14.87
CA LEU A 6 7.30 9.75 14.21
C LEU A 6 7.87 8.54 14.96
N ILE A 7 7.09 7.47 15.02
CA ILE A 7 7.58 6.11 15.35
C ILE A 7 7.44 5.26 14.09
N ILE A 8 8.49 4.55 13.70
CA ILE A 8 8.46 3.63 12.55
C ILE A 8 8.42 2.20 13.07
N ILE A 9 7.44 1.41 12.66
CA ILE A 9 7.29 0.00 13.05
C ILE A 9 7.44 -0.87 11.80
N GLY A 10 8.51 -1.65 11.75
CA GLY A 10 8.92 -2.42 10.57
C GLY A 10 9.93 -1.65 9.72
N PHE A 11 11.20 -2.06 9.78
CA PHE A 11 12.31 -1.45 9.03
C PHE A 11 12.75 -2.29 7.81
N GLY A 12 11.79 -2.96 7.19
CA GLY A 12 11.97 -3.69 5.92
C GLY A 12 12.09 -2.75 4.72
N ASN A 13 11.72 -3.23 3.52
CA ASN A 13 11.85 -2.45 2.29
C ASN A 13 11.09 -1.11 2.35
N ILE A 14 9.87 -1.10 2.88
CA ILE A 14 9.04 0.11 2.97
C ILE A 14 9.57 1.08 4.04
N GLY A 15 9.89 0.60 5.24
CA GLY A 15 10.47 1.44 6.31
C GLY A 15 11.78 2.12 5.88
N LYS A 16 12.70 1.35 5.27
CA LYS A 16 13.94 1.91 4.69
C LYS A 16 13.65 2.89 3.55
N GLY A 17 12.68 2.58 2.68
CA GLY A 17 12.25 3.45 1.60
C GLY A 17 11.75 4.80 2.12
N PHE A 18 10.89 4.78 3.13
CA PHE A 18 10.34 5.97 3.77
C PHE A 18 11.46 6.81 4.39
N SER A 19 12.37 6.19 5.16
CA SER A 19 13.51 6.89 5.77
C SER A 19 14.48 7.47 4.74
N ASP A 20 14.74 6.80 3.62
CA ASP A 20 15.55 7.38 2.52
C ASP A 20 14.86 8.60 1.91
N VAL A 21 13.56 8.53 1.64
CA VAL A 21 12.80 9.66 1.10
C VAL A 21 12.75 10.82 2.09
N LEU A 22 12.48 10.55 3.37
CA LEU A 22 12.44 11.55 4.44
C LEU A 22 13.74 12.35 4.48
N ARG A 23 14.86 11.64 4.56
CA ARG A 23 16.19 12.22 4.57
C ARG A 23 16.48 13.04 3.31
N ARG A 24 16.16 12.51 2.12
CA ARG A 24 16.43 13.18 0.84
C ARG A 24 15.56 14.41 0.61
N LYS A 25 14.38 14.46 1.23
CA LYS A 25 13.40 15.53 1.09
C LYS A 25 13.35 16.46 2.30
N GLU A 26 14.24 16.33 3.26
CA GLU A 26 14.26 17.15 4.48
C GLU A 26 14.17 18.66 4.18
N LYS A 27 15.01 19.17 3.27
CA LYS A 27 14.97 20.59 2.87
C LYS A 27 13.63 20.99 2.26
N PHE A 28 13.07 20.15 1.41
CA PHE A 28 11.77 20.39 0.77
C PHE A 28 10.64 20.41 1.80
N LEU A 29 10.65 19.49 2.77
CA LEU A 29 9.68 19.44 3.86
C LEU A 29 9.80 20.65 4.78
N ALA A 30 11.02 21.13 5.03
CA ALA A 30 11.27 22.36 5.78
C ALA A 30 10.74 23.61 5.06
N GLU A 31 10.86 23.67 3.73
CA GLU A 31 10.25 24.72 2.89
C GLU A 31 8.71 24.68 2.94
N LEU A 32 8.11 23.49 3.09
CA LEU A 32 6.68 23.32 3.38
C LEU A 32 6.29 23.64 4.83
N GLY A 33 7.26 24.00 5.69
CA GLY A 33 7.03 24.38 7.07
C GLY A 33 7.05 23.23 8.07
N TYR A 34 7.49 22.03 7.69
CA TYR A 34 7.52 20.83 8.53
C TYR A 34 8.94 20.37 8.89
N LYS A 35 9.14 19.95 10.14
CA LYS A 35 10.30 19.19 10.60
C LYS A 35 9.83 17.85 11.13
N PHE A 36 10.33 16.76 10.59
CA PHE A 36 9.98 15.42 11.07
C PHE A 36 11.14 14.84 11.88
N ASN A 37 10.86 14.41 13.11
CA ASN A 37 11.80 13.72 13.97
C ASN A 37 11.38 12.27 14.11
N VAL A 38 12.26 11.32 13.80
CA VAL A 38 12.00 9.90 14.09
C VAL A 38 12.45 9.61 15.52
N LYS A 39 11.49 9.35 16.41
CA LYS A 39 11.71 9.10 17.85
C LYS A 39 12.01 7.64 18.16
N ALA A 40 11.50 6.72 17.35
CA ALA A 40 11.85 5.32 17.44
C ALA A 40 11.71 4.60 16.10
N ILE A 41 12.49 3.53 15.93
CA ILE A 41 12.39 2.58 14.83
C ILE A 41 12.35 1.17 15.45
N CYS A 42 11.30 0.40 15.17
CA CYS A 42 11.07 -0.91 15.77
C CYS A 42 11.20 -2.01 14.73
N GLU A 43 11.96 -3.05 15.04
CA GLU A 43 12.00 -4.32 14.30
C GLU A 43 11.52 -5.47 15.21
N TRP A 44 11.47 -6.69 14.67
CA TRP A 44 10.97 -7.87 15.38
C TRP A 44 11.86 -8.28 16.58
N ASN A 45 13.13 -7.86 16.60
CA ASN A 45 14.13 -8.23 17.60
C ASN A 45 14.55 -7.07 18.53
N GLY A 46 13.90 -5.92 18.44
CA GLY A 46 14.19 -4.75 19.28
C GLY A 46 13.97 -3.43 18.56
N SER A 47 14.34 -2.35 19.22
CA SER A 47 14.06 -0.99 18.77
C SER A 47 15.25 -0.07 18.95
N ILE A 48 15.44 0.86 18.03
CA ILE A 48 16.29 2.03 18.22
C ILE A 48 15.40 3.15 18.75
N ILE A 49 15.77 3.71 19.90
CA ILE A 49 15.00 4.77 20.57
C ILE A 49 15.87 6.02 20.69
N ASP A 50 15.28 7.17 20.37
CA ASP A 50 15.96 8.46 20.46
C ASP A 50 16.37 8.78 21.91
N ASP A 51 17.64 9.13 22.13
CA ASP A 51 18.25 9.41 23.44
C ASP A 51 18.23 10.90 23.82
N GLY A 52 17.74 11.78 22.93
CA GLY A 52 17.66 13.23 23.16
C GLY A 52 16.96 13.95 22.01
N SER A 53 16.42 15.14 22.26
CA SER A 53 15.37 15.84 21.48
C SER A 53 15.52 16.02 19.94
N ASN A 54 16.61 15.59 19.31
CA ASN A 54 16.89 15.83 17.88
C ASN A 54 16.43 14.71 16.94
N GLY A 55 15.99 13.56 17.46
CA GLY A 55 15.57 12.42 16.62
C GLY A 55 16.73 11.56 16.12
N ILE A 56 16.39 10.37 15.63
CA ILE A 56 17.33 9.36 15.16
C ILE A 56 18.00 9.79 13.85
N ASN A 57 19.32 9.61 13.76
CA ASN A 57 20.08 9.86 12.53
C ASN A 57 19.80 8.77 11.47
N LEU A 58 18.95 9.11 10.49
CA LEU A 58 18.56 8.16 9.45
C LEU A 58 19.70 7.70 8.54
N ASN A 59 20.78 8.48 8.37
CA ASN A 59 21.93 8.02 7.58
C ASN A 59 22.59 6.80 8.24
N GLU A 60 22.79 6.87 9.55
CA GLU A 60 23.42 5.82 10.34
C GLU A 60 22.56 4.55 10.33
N VAL A 61 21.27 4.68 10.65
CA VAL A 61 20.36 3.53 10.71
C VAL A 61 20.19 2.87 9.34
N LEU A 62 20.09 3.64 8.25
CA LEU A 62 20.02 3.07 6.90
C LEU A 62 21.28 2.29 6.55
N GLU A 63 22.46 2.76 6.95
CA GLU A 63 23.72 2.06 6.67
C GLU A 63 23.86 0.77 7.50
N LEU A 64 23.48 0.80 8.78
CA LEU A 64 23.42 -0.40 9.61
C LEU A 64 22.42 -1.42 9.05
N ALA A 65 21.24 -0.97 8.62
CA ALA A 65 20.20 -1.84 8.07
C ALA A 65 20.62 -2.51 6.74
N LYS A 66 21.38 -1.84 5.87
CA LYS A 66 21.96 -2.46 4.65
C LYS A 66 22.85 -3.64 5.00
N ASN A 67 23.61 -3.53 6.09
CA ASN A 67 24.57 -4.53 6.52
C ASN A 67 23.98 -5.53 7.54
N LYS A 68 22.65 -5.51 7.77
CA LYS A 68 21.95 -6.34 8.77
C LYS A 68 22.48 -6.17 10.21
N LYS A 69 22.91 -4.95 10.53
CA LYS A 69 23.53 -4.55 11.81
C LYS A 69 22.65 -3.60 12.61
N PHE A 70 21.33 -3.70 12.46
CA PHE A 70 20.37 -2.80 13.12
C PHE A 70 20.56 -2.76 14.65
N ASN A 71 20.89 -3.90 15.25
CA ASN A 71 21.16 -4.06 16.68
C ASN A 71 22.53 -3.54 17.15
N GLU A 72 23.43 -3.14 16.24
CA GLU A 72 24.72 -2.53 16.59
C GLU A 72 24.60 -1.00 16.80
N HIS A 73 23.42 -0.41 16.58
CA HIS A 73 23.20 1.01 16.83
C HIS A 73 23.36 1.34 18.33
N LYS A 74 24.04 2.45 18.65
CA LYS A 74 24.34 2.83 20.04
C LYS A 74 23.11 2.95 20.97
N ASN A 75 21.96 3.30 20.40
CA ASN A 75 20.69 3.45 21.12
C ASN A 75 19.74 2.26 20.91
N PHE A 76 20.25 1.11 20.50
CA PHE A 76 19.46 -0.09 20.39
C PHE A 76 19.03 -0.60 21.79
N SER A 77 17.80 -1.10 21.86
CA SER A 77 17.18 -1.66 23.06
C SER A 77 16.36 -2.89 22.67
N GLU A 78 16.23 -3.87 23.58
CA GLU A 78 15.38 -5.05 23.38
C GLU A 78 13.88 -4.74 23.54
N LYS A 79 13.51 -3.48 23.80
CA LYS A 79 12.11 -3.04 23.87
C LYS A 79 11.36 -3.37 22.58
N THR A 80 10.19 -3.99 22.76
CA THR A 80 9.26 -4.34 21.71
C THR A 80 8.56 -3.10 21.13
N ALA A 81 7.95 -3.24 19.95
CA ALA A 81 7.14 -2.17 19.36
C ALA A 81 5.99 -1.72 20.28
N LYS A 82 5.41 -2.64 21.06
CA LYS A 82 4.35 -2.33 22.03
C LYS A 82 4.88 -1.40 23.13
N GLU A 83 5.98 -1.76 23.77
CA GLU A 83 6.59 -0.93 24.83
C GLU A 83 6.99 0.44 24.28
N VAL A 84 7.56 0.50 23.07
CA VAL A 84 7.87 1.78 22.40
C VAL A 84 6.62 2.62 22.17
N LEU A 85 5.54 2.02 21.68
CA LEU A 85 4.28 2.72 21.45
C LEU A 85 3.65 3.26 22.75
N GLU A 86 3.87 2.59 23.88
CA GLU A 86 3.35 2.98 25.19
C GLU A 86 4.23 4.07 25.86
N GLU A 87 5.55 3.98 25.72
CA GLU A 87 6.50 4.80 26.48
C GLU A 87 7.09 6.00 25.71
N VAL A 88 7.15 5.93 24.38
CA VAL A 88 7.74 7.00 23.56
C VAL A 88 6.67 7.97 23.10
N ASP A 89 6.85 9.25 23.42
CA ASP A 89 5.98 10.32 22.94
C ASP A 89 6.23 10.60 21.46
N ALA A 90 5.14 10.57 20.67
CA ALA A 90 5.16 10.79 19.24
C ALA A 90 3.75 11.10 18.71
N ASP A 91 3.68 11.84 17.61
CA ASP A 91 2.42 12.23 17.00
C ASP A 91 1.85 11.12 16.11
N ILE A 92 2.71 10.45 15.33
CA ILE A 92 2.30 9.48 14.31
C ILE A 92 3.12 8.18 14.44
N ALA A 93 2.42 7.05 14.49
CA ALA A 93 2.99 5.73 14.32
C ALA A 93 2.83 5.26 12.86
N LEU A 94 3.94 4.96 12.21
CA LEU A 94 3.98 4.35 10.89
C LEU A 94 4.02 2.83 11.04
N GLU A 95 2.93 2.16 10.71
CA GLU A 95 2.85 0.70 10.74
C GLU A 95 3.18 0.14 9.34
N LEU A 96 4.42 -0.34 9.20
CA LEU A 96 5.03 -0.75 7.93
C LEU A 96 5.51 -2.21 8.00
N THR A 97 4.93 -3.01 8.90
CA THR A 97 5.30 -4.42 9.04
C THR A 97 4.74 -5.25 7.88
N PRO A 98 5.34 -6.42 7.57
CA PRO A 98 4.77 -7.35 6.60
C PRO A 98 3.35 -7.78 7.01
N GLY A 99 2.47 -7.94 6.02
CA GLY A 99 1.10 -8.34 6.26
C GLY A 99 0.93 -9.85 6.42
N ASN A 100 0.04 -10.25 7.32
CA ASN A 100 -0.47 -11.61 7.44
C ASN A 100 -1.98 -11.60 7.21
N ILE A 101 -2.46 -11.99 6.02
CA ILE A 101 -3.89 -11.92 5.70
C ILE A 101 -4.76 -12.91 6.50
N ARG A 102 -4.16 -13.85 7.24
CA ARG A 102 -4.92 -14.78 8.09
C ARG A 102 -5.28 -14.17 9.45
N THR A 103 -4.37 -13.41 10.03
CA THR A 103 -4.50 -12.90 11.41
C THR A 103 -4.48 -11.39 11.51
N GLY A 104 -3.91 -10.69 10.53
CA GLY A 104 -3.60 -9.27 10.58
C GLY A 104 -2.33 -8.95 11.40
N GLU A 105 -1.72 -9.95 12.05
CA GLU A 105 -0.60 -9.71 12.97
C GLU A 105 0.77 -9.66 12.25
N PRO A 106 1.74 -8.89 12.78
CA PRO A 106 1.65 -8.06 14.00
C PRO A 106 1.00 -6.68 13.78
N GLY A 107 0.67 -6.34 12.52
CA GLY A 107 0.16 -5.02 12.16
C GLY A 107 -1.09 -4.62 12.92
N LEU A 108 -2.03 -5.55 13.13
CA LEU A 108 -3.28 -5.30 13.86
C LEU A 108 -2.99 -4.87 15.31
N SER A 109 -2.18 -5.64 16.04
CA SER A 109 -1.77 -5.28 17.40
C SER A 109 -1.05 -3.93 17.43
N ASN A 110 -0.16 -3.66 16.49
CA ASN A 110 0.57 -2.39 16.42
C ASN A 110 -0.38 -1.19 16.22
N ILE A 111 -1.37 -1.31 15.32
CA ILE A 111 -2.37 -0.26 15.08
C ILE A 111 -3.20 0.00 16.34
N ILE A 112 -3.69 -1.06 16.99
CA ILE A 112 -4.50 -0.94 18.21
C ILE A 112 -3.70 -0.28 19.33
N ASN A 113 -2.46 -0.73 19.57
CA ASN A 113 -1.59 -0.18 20.60
C ASN A 113 -1.28 1.30 20.33
N ALA A 114 -1.00 1.68 19.08
CA ALA A 114 -0.72 3.07 18.72
C ALA A 114 -1.92 4.00 18.98
N LEU A 115 -3.13 3.58 18.58
CA LEU A 115 -4.35 4.34 18.81
C LEU A 115 -4.67 4.46 20.32
N ASN A 116 -4.52 3.37 21.07
CA ASN A 116 -4.71 3.36 22.52
C ASN A 116 -3.72 4.30 23.23
N SER A 117 -2.48 4.37 22.74
CA SER A 117 -1.45 5.29 23.22
C SER A 117 -1.59 6.72 22.68
N GLY A 118 -2.73 7.07 22.07
CA GLY A 118 -3.05 8.43 21.63
C GLY A 118 -2.28 8.91 20.40
N LYS A 119 -1.76 8.00 19.57
CA LYS A 119 -1.00 8.33 18.36
C LYS A 119 -1.88 8.21 17.11
N HIS A 120 -1.66 9.07 16.13
CA HIS A 120 -2.21 8.84 14.80
C HIS A 120 -1.49 7.67 14.15
N VAL A 121 -2.13 7.01 13.18
CA VAL A 121 -1.57 5.85 12.49
C VAL A 121 -1.56 6.09 10.98
N VAL A 122 -0.43 5.78 10.35
CA VAL A 122 -0.33 5.63 8.89
C VAL A 122 0.18 4.23 8.62
N THR A 123 -0.50 3.46 7.77
CA THR A 123 -0.11 2.08 7.48
C THR A 123 0.00 1.78 5.99
N SER A 124 0.98 0.96 5.63
CA SER A 124 1.05 0.30 4.32
C SER A 124 0.61 -1.16 4.38
N ASN A 125 0.29 -1.67 5.57
CA ASN A 125 -0.08 -3.05 5.79
C ASN A 125 -1.55 -3.27 5.43
N LYS A 126 -1.77 -4.02 4.36
CA LYS A 126 -3.10 -4.35 3.85
C LYS A 126 -3.88 -5.25 4.81
N SER A 127 -3.20 -6.14 5.53
CA SER A 127 -3.87 -7.25 6.22
C SER A 127 -4.78 -6.81 7.38
N PRO A 128 -4.36 -5.93 8.31
CA PRO A 128 -5.25 -5.41 9.34
C PRO A 128 -6.45 -4.67 8.76
N ILE A 129 -6.21 -3.83 7.75
CA ILE A 129 -7.24 -3.01 7.11
C ILE A 129 -8.26 -3.89 6.39
N ALA A 130 -7.82 -4.92 5.68
CA ALA A 130 -8.72 -5.84 4.99
C ALA A 130 -9.56 -6.72 5.94
N LEU A 131 -8.99 -7.12 7.09
CA LEU A 131 -9.67 -8.00 8.04
C LEU A 131 -10.57 -7.26 9.03
N LYS A 132 -10.15 -6.07 9.46
CA LYS A 132 -10.69 -5.39 10.64
C LYS A 132 -11.02 -3.91 10.39
N PHE A 133 -11.35 -3.55 9.15
CA PHE A 133 -11.59 -2.17 8.72
C PHE A 133 -12.46 -1.37 9.70
N ASN A 134 -13.70 -1.81 9.93
CA ASN A 134 -14.67 -1.06 10.75
C ASN A 134 -14.19 -0.94 12.20
N GLU A 135 -13.72 -2.03 12.80
CA GLU A 135 -13.22 -2.06 14.18
C GLU A 135 -12.06 -1.07 14.39
N ILE A 136 -11.13 -1.01 13.43
CA ILE A 136 -9.99 -0.09 13.46
C ILE A 136 -10.45 1.37 13.32
N ILE A 137 -11.37 1.65 12.39
CA ILE A 137 -11.89 3.01 12.17
C ILE A 137 -12.69 3.50 13.38
N GLU A 138 -13.51 2.65 13.99
CA GLU A 138 -14.26 2.96 15.21
C GLU A 138 -13.32 3.21 16.40
N LEU A 139 -12.26 2.41 16.55
CA LEU A 139 -11.25 2.63 17.58
C LEU A 139 -10.54 3.98 17.39
N ALA A 140 -10.14 4.31 16.17
CA ALA A 140 -9.50 5.59 15.88
C ALA A 140 -10.41 6.77 16.26
N LYS A 141 -11.71 6.70 15.91
CA LYS A 141 -12.72 7.71 16.30
C LYS A 141 -12.85 7.83 17.82
N LYS A 142 -12.91 6.70 18.55
CA LYS A 142 -13.01 6.68 20.02
C LYS A 142 -11.87 7.44 20.69
N HIS A 143 -10.66 7.34 20.14
CA HIS A 143 -9.48 8.02 20.68
C HIS A 143 -9.25 9.44 20.12
N ASN A 144 -10.17 9.93 19.27
CA ASN A 144 -10.00 11.17 18.51
C ASN A 144 -8.66 11.19 17.73
N LYS A 145 -8.33 10.05 17.12
CA LYS A 145 -7.13 9.85 16.30
C LYS A 145 -7.52 9.47 14.89
N LYS A 146 -6.54 9.59 13.99
CA LYS A 146 -6.70 9.22 12.58
C LYS A 146 -5.94 7.94 12.30
N ILE A 147 -6.51 7.14 11.41
CA ILE A 147 -5.79 6.11 10.69
C ILE A 147 -5.92 6.39 9.19
N LEU A 148 -4.78 6.50 8.51
CA LEU A 148 -4.71 6.63 7.07
C LEU A 148 -3.91 5.47 6.47
N TYR A 149 -4.23 5.11 5.23
CA TYR A 149 -3.82 3.85 4.62
C TYR A 149 -3.69 3.96 3.10
N GLU A 150 -3.28 5.12 2.58
CA GLU A 150 -3.11 5.39 1.15
C GLU A 150 -2.21 4.35 0.47
N ALA A 151 -1.14 3.97 1.17
CA ALA A 151 -0.15 3.00 0.71
C ALA A 151 -0.67 1.55 0.61
N THR A 152 -1.88 1.25 1.07
CA THR A 152 -2.43 -0.12 1.06
C THR A 152 -3.00 -0.53 -0.30
N VAL A 153 -3.49 0.41 -1.09
CA VAL A 153 -4.08 0.13 -2.41
C VAL A 153 -3.40 0.98 -3.47
N ALA A 154 -3.10 0.36 -4.61
CA ALA A 154 -2.58 1.03 -5.80
C ALA A 154 -1.24 1.78 -5.67
N GLY A 155 -0.45 1.54 -4.62
CA GLY A 155 0.95 1.97 -4.56
C GLY A 155 1.07 3.49 -4.43
N ALA A 156 1.63 4.14 -5.46
CA ALA A 156 1.77 5.60 -5.53
C ALA A 156 0.54 6.32 -6.12
N ILE A 157 -0.47 5.58 -6.59
CA ILE A 157 -1.68 6.17 -7.17
C ILE A 157 -2.52 6.76 -6.04
N PRO A 158 -2.84 8.07 -6.08
CA PRO A 158 -3.72 8.70 -5.10
C PRO A 158 -5.15 8.20 -5.29
N LEU A 159 -5.64 7.35 -4.39
CA LEU A 159 -6.97 6.80 -4.43
C LEU A 159 -7.82 7.35 -3.29
N PHE A 160 -7.41 7.13 -2.05
CA PHE A 160 -8.23 7.46 -0.89
C PHE A 160 -8.26 8.96 -0.64
N ASN A 161 -7.12 9.66 -0.76
CA ASN A 161 -7.04 11.10 -0.65
C ASN A 161 -7.84 11.81 -1.74
N LEU A 162 -7.78 11.34 -2.99
CA LEU A 162 -8.55 11.91 -4.09
C LEU A 162 -10.05 11.80 -3.80
N CYS A 163 -10.50 10.61 -3.38
CA CYS A 163 -11.90 10.38 -3.05
C CYS A 163 -12.34 11.24 -1.85
N ARG A 164 -11.52 11.28 -0.80
CA ARG A 164 -11.81 11.97 0.46
C ARG A 164 -11.76 13.49 0.34
N GLU A 165 -10.95 14.05 -0.54
CA GLU A 165 -10.62 15.48 -0.54
C GLU A 165 -11.07 16.21 -1.81
N THR A 166 -11.08 15.54 -2.96
CA THR A 166 -11.43 16.17 -4.24
C THR A 166 -12.80 15.71 -4.76
N LEU A 167 -13.23 14.49 -4.46
CA LEU A 167 -14.49 13.92 -4.96
C LEU A 167 -15.63 13.91 -3.93
N GLN A 168 -15.56 14.74 -2.89
CA GLN A 168 -16.49 14.75 -1.75
C GLN A 168 -17.99 14.86 -2.11
N ILE A 169 -18.32 15.53 -3.21
CA ILE A 169 -19.72 15.70 -3.67
C ILE A 169 -20.22 14.52 -4.52
N ASN A 170 -19.33 13.62 -4.93
CA ASN A 170 -19.65 12.52 -5.82
C ASN A 170 -20.02 11.29 -5.01
N THR A 171 -21.08 10.60 -5.42
CA THR A 171 -21.36 9.23 -4.99
C THR A 171 -20.50 8.28 -5.84
N ILE A 172 -19.67 7.48 -5.19
CA ILE A 172 -18.87 6.45 -5.87
C ILE A 172 -19.75 5.21 -6.09
N ASN A 173 -20.07 4.92 -7.35
CA ASN A 173 -20.87 3.76 -7.75
C ASN A 173 -19.99 2.49 -7.81
N ASN A 174 -18.76 2.63 -8.30
CA ASN A 174 -17.82 1.53 -8.39
C ASN A 174 -16.37 2.02 -8.42
N ILE A 175 -15.46 1.13 -8.01
CA ILE A 175 -14.03 1.27 -8.21
C ILE A 175 -13.54 -0.04 -8.81
N TYR A 176 -12.93 0.03 -10.00
CA TYR A 176 -12.43 -1.16 -10.67
C TYR A 176 -11.20 -0.86 -11.50
N GLY A 177 -10.39 -1.88 -11.75
CA GLY A 177 -9.21 -1.72 -12.57
C GLY A 177 -8.12 -2.75 -12.30
N ILE A 178 -6.91 -2.38 -12.68
CA ILE A 178 -5.70 -3.20 -12.58
C ILE A 178 -4.96 -2.79 -11.31
N PHE A 179 -5.00 -3.65 -10.30
CA PHE A 179 -4.38 -3.39 -9.00
C PHE A 179 -3.05 -4.12 -8.78
N ASN A 180 -2.63 -4.97 -9.72
CA ASN A 180 -1.45 -5.82 -9.57
C ASN A 180 -0.55 -5.75 -10.82
N GLY A 181 0.63 -5.15 -10.65
CA GLY A 181 1.59 -4.94 -11.74
C GLY A 181 2.19 -6.23 -12.27
N THR A 182 2.37 -7.26 -11.44
CA THR A 182 2.94 -8.55 -11.84
C THR A 182 2.06 -9.25 -12.87
N THR A 183 0.77 -9.40 -12.56
CA THR A 183 -0.22 -10.00 -13.48
C THR A 183 -0.44 -9.13 -14.71
N ASN A 184 -0.42 -7.80 -14.58
CA ASN A 184 -0.54 -6.91 -15.74
C ASN A 184 0.67 -7.03 -16.69
N TYR A 185 1.88 -7.16 -16.14
CA TYR A 185 3.08 -7.34 -16.93
C TYR A 185 3.01 -8.64 -17.74
N ILE A 186 2.67 -9.76 -17.08
CA ILE A 186 2.54 -11.08 -17.73
C ILE A 186 1.51 -11.02 -18.87
N LEU A 187 0.30 -10.52 -18.60
CA LEU A 187 -0.76 -10.42 -19.60
C LEU A 187 -0.40 -9.47 -20.75
N THR A 188 0.32 -8.38 -20.47
CA THR A 188 0.81 -7.46 -21.50
C THR A 188 1.84 -8.16 -22.39
N LYS A 189 2.82 -8.85 -21.80
CA LYS A 189 3.85 -9.58 -22.52
C LYS A 189 3.26 -10.63 -23.47
N MET A 190 2.33 -11.44 -22.96
CA MET A 190 1.63 -12.44 -23.77
C MET A 190 0.81 -11.79 -24.91
N THR A 191 0.22 -10.61 -24.68
CA THR A 191 -0.59 -9.89 -25.69
C THR A 191 0.27 -9.26 -26.79
N ASP A 192 1.36 -8.61 -26.40
CA ASP A 192 2.18 -7.81 -27.32
C ASP A 192 3.13 -8.69 -28.12
N GLU A 193 3.76 -9.67 -27.46
CA GLU A 193 4.80 -10.52 -28.04
C GLU A 193 4.28 -11.92 -28.44
N GLY A 194 3.07 -12.29 -28.04
CA GLY A 194 2.50 -13.61 -28.35
C GLY A 194 3.22 -14.75 -27.62
N THR A 195 3.84 -14.47 -26.47
CA THR A 195 4.58 -15.45 -25.68
C THR A 195 3.64 -16.30 -24.81
N ASP A 196 4.08 -17.52 -24.49
CA ASP A 196 3.36 -18.39 -23.57
C ASP A 196 3.45 -17.89 -22.11
N PHE A 197 2.52 -18.36 -21.28
CA PHE A 197 2.40 -17.94 -19.88
C PHE A 197 3.67 -18.19 -19.06
N ASN A 198 4.33 -19.34 -19.24
CA ASN A 198 5.47 -19.72 -18.43
C ASN A 198 6.70 -18.89 -18.80
N THR A 199 6.89 -18.61 -20.10
CA THR A 199 7.94 -17.71 -20.57
C THR A 199 7.74 -16.30 -20.03
N ALA A 200 6.52 -15.75 -20.11
CA ALA A 200 6.21 -14.43 -19.57
C ALA A 200 6.39 -14.34 -18.05
N LEU A 201 6.00 -15.39 -17.31
CA LEU A 201 6.23 -15.48 -15.86
C LEU A 201 7.72 -15.53 -15.52
N LYS A 202 8.51 -16.32 -16.25
CA LYS A 202 9.95 -16.44 -16.02
C LYS A 202 10.66 -15.10 -16.23
N GLU A 203 10.32 -14.37 -17.30
CA GLU A 203 10.88 -13.03 -17.53
C GLU A 203 10.45 -12.04 -16.43
N ALA A 204 9.19 -12.10 -15.99
CA ALA A 204 8.73 -11.30 -14.86
C ALA A 204 9.54 -11.56 -13.59
N GLN A 205 9.96 -12.81 -13.34
CA GLN A 205 10.83 -13.18 -12.22
C GLN A 205 12.26 -12.66 -12.39
N GLU A 206 12.83 -12.77 -13.60
CA GLU A 206 14.17 -12.27 -13.92
C GLU A 206 14.28 -10.74 -13.77
N LEU A 207 13.21 -10.02 -14.12
CA LEU A 207 13.11 -8.56 -13.96
C LEU A 207 12.72 -8.13 -12.54
N GLY A 208 12.42 -9.07 -11.64
CA GLY A 208 12.01 -8.79 -10.26
C GLY A 208 10.59 -8.24 -10.12
N TYR A 209 9.73 -8.39 -11.13
CA TYR A 209 8.30 -8.09 -11.05
C TYR A 209 7.52 -9.21 -10.36
N ALA A 210 8.02 -10.45 -10.39
CA ALA A 210 7.43 -11.61 -9.72
C ALA A 210 8.45 -12.25 -8.77
N GLU A 211 8.00 -12.70 -7.61
CA GLU A 211 8.82 -13.56 -6.76
C GLU A 211 8.90 -14.99 -7.30
N ARG A 212 9.79 -15.81 -6.73
CA ARG A 212 9.90 -17.23 -7.11
C ARG A 212 8.59 -17.97 -6.90
N ASP A 213 7.90 -17.70 -5.78
CA ASP A 213 6.53 -18.09 -5.55
C ASP A 213 5.62 -16.88 -5.76
N ALA A 214 5.12 -16.72 -6.99
CA ALA A 214 4.20 -15.65 -7.36
C ALA A 214 2.72 -16.05 -7.16
N SER A 215 2.42 -17.14 -6.45
CA SER A 215 1.06 -17.67 -6.32
C SER A 215 0.07 -16.65 -5.74
N TYR A 216 0.53 -15.77 -4.85
CA TYR A 216 -0.28 -14.72 -4.26
C TYR A 216 -0.79 -13.71 -5.30
N ASP A 217 0.06 -13.32 -6.25
CA ASP A 217 -0.28 -12.42 -7.36
C ASP A 217 -1.08 -13.15 -8.43
N LEU A 218 -0.57 -14.29 -8.90
CA LEU A 218 -1.12 -15.03 -10.05
C LEU A 218 -2.53 -15.57 -9.79
N ASN A 219 -2.83 -15.97 -8.55
CA ASN A 219 -4.16 -16.41 -8.17
C ASN A 219 -5.11 -15.23 -7.86
N GLY A 220 -4.64 -13.99 -7.90
CA GLY A 220 -5.46 -12.79 -7.70
C GLY A 220 -5.71 -12.41 -6.23
N TYR A 221 -5.00 -13.02 -5.27
CA TYR A 221 -5.21 -12.77 -3.84
C TYR A 221 -4.78 -11.34 -3.45
N ASP A 222 -3.67 -10.83 -3.98
CA ASP A 222 -3.25 -9.43 -3.75
C ASP A 222 -4.31 -8.43 -4.21
N THR A 223 -4.84 -8.63 -5.42
CA THR A 223 -5.92 -7.82 -5.99
C THR A 223 -7.19 -7.93 -5.14
N ALA A 224 -7.55 -9.12 -4.66
CA ALA A 224 -8.74 -9.33 -3.85
C ALA A 224 -8.65 -8.61 -2.50
N VAL A 225 -7.48 -8.63 -1.85
CA VAL A 225 -7.25 -7.84 -0.62
C VAL A 225 -7.44 -6.34 -0.89
N LYS A 226 -6.91 -5.83 -2.00
CA LYS A 226 -7.07 -4.42 -2.39
C LYS A 226 -8.53 -4.05 -2.68
N VAL A 227 -9.27 -4.97 -3.31
CA VAL A 227 -10.72 -4.83 -3.54
C VAL A 227 -11.48 -4.73 -2.22
N VAL A 228 -11.20 -5.60 -1.24
CA VAL A 228 -11.85 -5.53 0.09
C VAL A 228 -11.63 -4.18 0.74
N ILE A 229 -10.37 -3.71 0.76
CA ILE A 229 -10.03 -2.43 1.38
C ILE A 229 -10.74 -1.27 0.67
N ALA A 230 -10.64 -1.18 -0.66
CA ALA A 230 -11.25 -0.10 -1.43
C ALA A 230 -12.78 -0.12 -1.34
N ALA A 231 -13.41 -1.29 -1.45
CA ALA A 231 -14.87 -1.43 -1.33
C ALA A 231 -15.37 -0.98 0.06
N ASN A 232 -14.70 -1.42 1.13
CA ASN A 232 -15.09 -1.03 2.49
C ASN A 232 -14.85 0.45 2.78
N ALA A 233 -13.73 1.00 2.31
CA ALA A 233 -13.34 2.37 2.58
C ALA A 233 -14.10 3.42 1.77
N LEU A 234 -14.43 3.13 0.50
CA LEU A 234 -14.91 4.14 -0.45
C LEU A 234 -16.35 3.91 -0.90
N ILE A 235 -16.84 2.67 -0.87
CA ILE A 235 -18.23 2.32 -1.22
C ILE A 235 -19.05 2.00 0.04
N GLY A 236 -18.41 1.52 1.11
CA GLY A 236 -19.07 1.13 2.35
C GLY A 236 -19.68 -0.27 2.31
N SER A 237 -19.15 -1.16 1.46
CA SER A 237 -19.74 -2.48 1.17
C SER A 237 -19.74 -3.48 2.35
N LYS A 238 -18.90 -3.28 3.38
CA LYS A 238 -18.75 -4.15 4.56
C LYS A 238 -18.51 -5.64 4.21
N ILE A 239 -17.63 -5.89 3.25
CA ILE A 239 -17.25 -7.22 2.79
C ILE A 239 -15.96 -7.72 3.44
N ASN A 240 -15.77 -9.03 3.47
CA ASN A 240 -14.55 -9.71 3.87
C ASN A 240 -13.87 -10.37 2.67
N PHE A 241 -12.64 -10.82 2.86
CA PHE A 241 -11.88 -11.53 1.81
C PHE A 241 -12.60 -12.77 1.27
N SER A 242 -13.33 -13.51 2.12
CA SER A 242 -14.12 -14.68 1.73
C SER A 242 -15.29 -14.35 0.80
N ASP A 243 -15.74 -13.10 0.77
CA ASP A 243 -16.87 -12.66 -0.03
C ASP A 243 -16.44 -12.32 -1.47
N VAL A 244 -15.13 -12.21 -1.71
CA VAL A 244 -14.57 -11.90 -3.03
C VAL A 244 -14.53 -13.17 -3.89
N LYS A 245 -15.14 -13.13 -5.07
CA LYS A 245 -14.99 -14.17 -6.08
C LYS A 245 -13.67 -13.99 -6.81
N ILE A 246 -12.78 -14.98 -6.75
CA ILE A 246 -11.41 -14.85 -7.26
C ILE A 246 -11.16 -15.85 -8.39
N SER A 247 -10.72 -15.33 -9.54
CA SER A 247 -10.22 -16.08 -10.68
C SER A 247 -8.95 -15.41 -11.19
N GLY A 248 -7.81 -16.02 -10.87
CA GLY A 248 -6.49 -15.55 -11.27
C GLY A 248 -6.18 -15.74 -12.76
N ILE A 249 -4.91 -15.55 -13.13
CA ILE A 249 -4.46 -15.56 -14.52
C ILE A 249 -3.91 -16.91 -14.99
N THR A 250 -3.75 -17.89 -14.10
CA THR A 250 -3.03 -19.16 -14.37
C THR A 250 -3.66 -20.06 -15.42
N LYS A 251 -4.93 -19.83 -15.79
CA LYS A 251 -5.66 -20.60 -16.82
C LYS A 251 -5.74 -19.88 -18.16
N ILE A 252 -5.11 -18.71 -18.32
CA ILE A 252 -5.10 -17.99 -19.59
C ILE A 252 -4.28 -18.77 -20.63
N THR A 253 -4.77 -18.82 -21.87
CA THR A 253 -4.07 -19.46 -22.99
C THR A 253 -3.70 -18.45 -24.07
N GLU A 254 -2.72 -18.80 -24.89
CA GLU A 254 -2.31 -17.99 -26.05
C GLU A 254 -3.44 -17.83 -27.05
N GLU A 255 -4.25 -18.88 -27.28
CA GLU A 255 -5.40 -18.82 -28.19
C GLU A 255 -6.44 -17.82 -27.70
N ALA A 256 -6.71 -17.78 -26.39
CA ALA A 256 -7.65 -16.82 -25.82
C ALA A 256 -7.18 -15.37 -26.02
N ILE A 257 -5.88 -15.11 -25.82
CA ILE A 257 -5.29 -13.78 -26.04
C ILE A 257 -5.30 -13.41 -27.51
N LYS A 258 -4.94 -14.34 -28.40
CA LYS A 258 -4.95 -14.13 -29.86
C LYS A 258 -6.36 -13.81 -30.34
N LEU A 259 -7.35 -14.58 -29.92
CA LEU A 259 -8.76 -14.35 -30.28
C LEU A 259 -9.24 -12.98 -29.78
N ALA A 260 -8.92 -12.61 -28.54
CA ALA A 260 -9.24 -11.27 -28.03
C ALA A 260 -8.61 -10.16 -28.90
N LYS A 261 -7.34 -10.33 -29.28
CA LYS A 261 -6.59 -9.38 -30.12
C LYS A 261 -7.19 -9.24 -31.52
N GLU A 262 -7.65 -10.32 -32.13
CA GLU A 262 -8.34 -10.33 -33.43
C GLU A 262 -9.65 -9.53 -33.41
N HIS A 263 -10.34 -9.51 -32.26
CA HIS A 263 -11.59 -8.78 -32.07
C HIS A 263 -11.43 -7.38 -31.45
N ASN A 264 -10.23 -6.80 -31.45
CA ASN A 264 -9.93 -5.48 -30.85
C ASN A 264 -10.13 -5.38 -29.33
N TYR A 265 -9.91 -6.48 -28.63
CA TYR A 265 -9.84 -6.55 -27.17
C TYR A 265 -8.44 -6.97 -26.69
N VAL A 266 -8.20 -6.76 -25.41
CA VAL A 266 -7.09 -7.32 -24.62
C VAL A 266 -7.68 -7.99 -23.38
N ILE A 267 -6.93 -8.89 -22.76
CA ILE A 267 -7.35 -9.56 -21.53
C ILE A 267 -6.57 -8.97 -20.35
N LYS A 268 -7.29 -8.50 -19.33
CA LYS A 268 -6.71 -7.90 -18.11
C LYS A 268 -7.31 -8.56 -16.87
N LEU A 269 -6.51 -8.71 -15.81
CA LEU A 269 -7.02 -9.07 -14.48
C LEU A 269 -7.61 -7.82 -13.83
N ILE A 270 -8.93 -7.82 -13.63
CA ILE A 270 -9.67 -6.67 -13.08
C ILE A 270 -10.18 -7.03 -11.69
N GLY A 271 -9.86 -6.18 -10.72
CA GLY A 271 -10.59 -6.12 -9.45
C GLY A 271 -11.79 -5.19 -9.58
N ASP A 272 -12.95 -5.58 -9.06
CA ASP A 272 -14.21 -4.83 -9.12
C ASP A 272 -14.82 -4.76 -7.73
N CYS A 273 -14.87 -3.56 -7.16
CA CYS A 273 -15.27 -3.33 -5.77
C CYS A 273 -16.77 -3.46 -5.56
N ASN A 274 -17.59 -3.06 -6.54
CA ASN A 274 -19.05 -3.19 -6.44
C ASN A 274 -19.49 -4.65 -6.59
N LYS A 275 -18.81 -5.43 -7.44
CA LYS A 275 -19.12 -6.86 -7.64
C LYS A 275 -18.43 -7.81 -6.65
N SER A 276 -17.50 -7.30 -5.84
CA SER A 276 -16.63 -8.13 -4.99
C SER A 276 -15.98 -9.25 -5.81
N GLU A 277 -15.33 -8.90 -6.91
CA GLU A 277 -14.83 -9.87 -7.89
C GLU A 277 -13.41 -9.52 -8.36
N VAL A 278 -12.59 -10.54 -8.55
CA VAL A 278 -11.31 -10.47 -9.25
C VAL A 278 -11.35 -11.50 -10.37
N SER A 279 -11.35 -11.06 -11.62
CA SER A 279 -11.45 -11.96 -12.77
C SER A 279 -10.77 -11.39 -14.02
N LEU A 280 -10.46 -12.28 -14.96
CA LEU A 280 -10.03 -11.89 -16.30
C LEU A 280 -11.20 -11.26 -17.05
N ARG A 281 -10.99 -10.07 -17.61
CA ARG A 281 -12.00 -9.36 -18.43
C ARG A 281 -11.44 -8.98 -19.80
N LEU A 282 -12.31 -9.02 -20.80
CA LEU A 282 -12.07 -8.43 -22.11
C LEU A 282 -12.21 -6.91 -22.00
N ILE A 283 -11.12 -6.20 -22.26
CA ILE A 283 -11.05 -4.75 -22.26
C ILE A 283 -10.81 -4.30 -23.69
N ARG A 284 -11.56 -3.31 -24.17
CA ARG A 284 -11.33 -2.78 -25.53
C ARG A 284 -9.92 -2.20 -25.63
N LYS A 285 -9.27 -2.35 -26.79
CA LYS A 285 -7.91 -1.82 -27.01
C LYS A 285 -7.79 -0.29 -26.79
N ASP A 286 -8.86 0.45 -27.06
CA ASP A 286 -8.95 1.91 -26.88
C ASP A 286 -9.37 2.35 -25.47
N SER A 287 -9.56 1.41 -24.54
CA SER A 287 -9.92 1.73 -23.16
C SER A 287 -8.75 2.37 -22.39
N PRO A 288 -9.01 3.33 -21.49
CA PRO A 288 -8.02 3.85 -20.54
C PRO A 288 -7.40 2.77 -19.64
N LEU A 289 -8.09 1.64 -19.45
CA LEU A 289 -7.59 0.50 -18.67
C LEU A 289 -6.61 -0.38 -19.47
N ASN A 290 -6.44 -0.16 -20.77
CA ASN A 290 -5.44 -0.86 -21.57
C ASN A 290 -4.03 -0.28 -21.35
N ILE A 291 -3.53 -0.42 -20.13
CA ILE A 291 -2.17 -0.01 -19.75
C ILE A 291 -1.20 -1.18 -19.85
N GLY A 292 0.04 -0.89 -20.24
CA GLY A 292 1.10 -1.89 -20.39
C GLY A 292 2.01 -2.04 -19.16
N GLY A 293 2.78 -3.11 -19.16
CA GLY A 293 3.84 -3.36 -18.19
C GLY A 293 3.34 -3.57 -16.76
N SER A 294 4.11 -3.09 -15.79
CA SER A 294 3.83 -3.24 -14.35
C SER A 294 3.03 -2.08 -13.74
N LEU A 295 2.40 -1.25 -14.59
CA LEU A 295 1.53 -0.18 -14.15
C LEU A 295 0.23 -0.72 -13.55
N ASN A 296 -0.34 0.07 -12.65
CA ASN A 296 -1.70 -0.08 -12.17
C ASN A 296 -2.59 1.02 -12.78
N ALA A 297 -3.89 0.72 -12.88
CA ALA A 297 -4.90 1.67 -13.31
C ALA A 297 -6.14 1.49 -12.44
N VAL A 298 -6.66 2.58 -11.90
CA VAL A 298 -7.90 2.59 -11.11
C VAL A 298 -8.90 3.48 -11.82
N MET A 299 -10.06 2.92 -12.17
CA MET A 299 -11.22 3.64 -12.65
C MET A 299 -12.21 3.82 -11.50
N ILE A 300 -12.60 5.06 -11.25
CA ILE A 300 -13.60 5.45 -10.25
C ILE A 300 -14.82 5.89 -11.04
N ASP A 301 -15.90 5.11 -10.94
CA ASP A 301 -17.21 5.44 -11.51
C ASP A 301 -18.00 6.24 -10.48
N THR A 302 -18.40 7.44 -10.87
CA THR A 302 -19.15 8.38 -10.03
C THR A 302 -20.44 8.85 -10.70
N ASP A 303 -21.42 9.23 -9.89
CA ASP A 303 -22.70 9.78 -10.35
C ASP A 303 -22.56 11.07 -11.19
N ILE A 304 -21.75 12.01 -10.73
CA ILE A 304 -21.61 13.36 -11.33
C ILE A 304 -20.39 13.43 -12.26
N ALA A 305 -19.18 13.18 -11.75
CA ALA A 305 -17.94 13.32 -12.52
C ALA A 305 -17.73 12.19 -13.55
N LYS A 306 -18.59 11.16 -13.53
CA LYS A 306 -18.47 9.95 -14.35
C LYS A 306 -17.13 9.26 -14.10
N ASP A 307 -16.57 8.64 -15.13
CA ASP A 307 -15.38 7.82 -15.05
C ASP A 307 -14.13 8.69 -14.89
N ILE A 308 -13.42 8.50 -13.77
CA ILE A 308 -12.09 9.07 -13.55
C ILE A 308 -11.10 7.91 -13.54
N THR A 309 -10.14 7.92 -14.49
CA THR A 309 -9.06 6.93 -14.53
C THR A 309 -7.75 7.55 -14.03
N ILE A 310 -7.07 6.85 -13.12
CA ILE A 310 -5.74 7.23 -12.62
C ILE A 310 -4.78 6.08 -12.89
N ILE A 311 -3.63 6.39 -13.47
CA ILE A 311 -2.62 5.42 -13.88
C ILE A 311 -1.31 5.77 -13.20
N GLY A 312 -0.60 4.76 -12.70
CA GLY A 312 0.68 4.96 -12.03
C GLY A 312 1.33 3.67 -11.57
N ARG A 313 2.40 3.81 -10.79
CA ARG A 313 3.12 2.66 -10.24
C ARG A 313 2.38 2.11 -9.03
N GLY A 314 2.03 0.82 -9.09
CA GLY A 314 1.27 0.10 -8.07
C GLY A 314 2.09 -0.48 -6.91
N ALA A 315 3.42 -0.45 -7.01
CA ALA A 315 4.35 -1.02 -6.05
C ALA A 315 5.73 -0.37 -6.16
N GLY A 316 6.59 -0.63 -5.17
CA GLY A 316 7.96 -0.12 -5.11
C GLY A 316 8.22 0.64 -3.81
N PRO A 317 9.38 0.48 -3.15
CA PRO A 317 9.62 1.11 -1.84
C PRO A 317 9.50 2.63 -1.86
N ARG A 318 9.99 3.29 -2.92
CA ARG A 318 9.94 4.75 -3.06
C ARG A 318 8.55 5.24 -3.45
N GLU A 319 7.91 4.52 -4.35
CA GLU A 319 6.55 4.76 -4.81
C GLU A 319 5.56 4.68 -3.65
N THR A 320 5.61 3.61 -2.86
CA THR A 320 4.80 3.45 -1.65
C THR A 320 5.11 4.52 -0.60
N SER A 321 6.38 4.94 -0.49
CA SER A 321 6.74 6.06 0.40
C SER A 321 6.03 7.36 0.02
N SER A 322 5.78 7.60 -1.27
CA SER A 322 5.01 8.78 -1.72
C SER A 322 3.62 8.83 -1.09
N SER A 323 2.91 7.70 -1.05
CA SER A 323 1.57 7.60 -0.45
C SER A 323 1.61 7.69 1.07
N ILE A 324 2.61 7.09 1.72
CA ILE A 324 2.83 7.26 3.17
C ILE A 324 3.05 8.74 3.49
N PHE A 325 3.85 9.46 2.70
CA PHE A 325 4.06 10.89 2.89
C PHE A 325 2.80 11.72 2.70
N SER A 326 1.93 11.38 1.73
CA SER A 326 0.63 12.03 1.57
C SER A 326 -0.19 11.95 2.85
N ASP A 327 -0.24 10.77 3.47
CA ASP A 327 -0.99 10.55 4.72
C ASP A 327 -0.33 11.25 5.93
N VAL A 328 0.99 11.15 6.04
CA VAL A 328 1.75 11.82 7.10
C VAL A 328 1.56 13.34 7.03
N LEU A 329 1.64 13.93 5.84
CA LEU A 329 1.41 15.36 5.65
C LEU A 329 -0.04 15.74 5.97
N LYS A 330 -1.02 14.92 5.59
CA LYS A 330 -2.42 15.16 5.92
C LYS A 330 -2.66 15.25 7.42
N ILE A 331 -2.08 14.34 8.19
CA ILE A 331 -2.16 14.39 9.66
C ILE A 331 -1.36 15.58 10.19
N ALA A 332 -0.18 15.84 9.63
CA ALA A 332 0.67 16.96 10.03
C ALA A 332 0.02 18.32 9.80
N GLU A 333 -0.91 18.48 8.87
CA GLU A 333 -1.67 19.74 8.69
C GLU A 333 -2.60 20.02 9.89
N GLU A 334 -3.07 18.99 10.58
CA GLU A 334 -4.16 19.09 11.56
C GLU A 334 -3.71 19.09 13.04
N ILE A 335 -2.42 18.85 13.31
CA ILE A 335 -1.83 18.81 14.66
C ILE A 335 -1.68 20.21 15.32
#